data_AF-X1UEN3-F1
#
_entry.id   AF-X1UEN3-F1
#
_cell.length_a   1.000
_cell.length_b   1.000
_cell.length_c   1.000
_cell.angle_alpha   90.00
_cell.angle_beta   90.00
_cell.angle_gamma   90.00
#
_symmetry.space_group_name_H-M   'P 1'
#
loop_
_entity.id
_entity.type
_entity.pdbx_description
1 polymer ?
#
loop_
_entity_poly.entity_id
_entity_poly.type
_entity_poly.pdbx_seq_one_letter_code
_entity_poly.pdbx_strand_id
1 'polypeptide(L)'
;LGAHMLKLGGAAKNYEEGRNRLEKILKEGTAFNKFKEMIAAQGGNPEIIDNPELLPLAKHCTKIKVDSSGYIQKIDSRLIGESAMLLGAGREKKESEIDLSVGIILKKKVGSKVNINEDLAEVYYNDSENLKEVKNKLFSSFVIGDKKPKKLPLILATISQEGVKEFA
;
A
#
# COMPACT_ATOMS: atom_id res chain seq x y z
N LEU A 1 -14.98 -3.63 3.59
CA LEU A 1 -14.90 -5.06 3.26
C LEU A 1 -15.24 -5.94 4.47
N GLY A 2 -14.41 -6.01 5.51
CA GLY A 2 -14.63 -6.92 6.65
C GLY A 2 -16.03 -6.89 7.27
N ALA A 3 -16.64 -5.71 7.45
CA ALA A 3 -17.99 -5.60 8.02
C ALA A 3 -19.06 -6.32 7.16
N HIS A 4 -18.95 -6.25 5.83
CA HIS A 4 -19.83 -7.01 4.94
C HIS A 4 -19.56 -8.52 5.04
N MET A 5 -18.30 -8.93 5.17
CA MET A 5 -17.95 -10.34 5.36
C MET A 5 -18.56 -10.91 6.65
N LEU A 6 -18.56 -10.14 7.74
CA LEU A 6 -19.21 -10.54 8.99
C LEU A 6 -20.73 -10.65 8.83
N LYS A 7 -21.39 -9.70 8.15
CA LYS A 7 -22.83 -9.79 7.84
C LYS A 7 -23.14 -11.04 7.02
N LEU A 8 -22.43 -11.23 5.92
CA LEU A 8 -22.63 -12.35 4.99
C LEU A 8 -22.34 -13.71 5.64
N GLY A 9 -21.36 -13.78 6.53
CA GLY A 9 -21.03 -14.98 7.29
C GLY A 9 -21.91 -15.21 8.52
N GLY A 10 -22.94 -14.40 8.76
CA GLY A 10 -23.84 -14.52 9.93
C GLY A 10 -23.19 -14.14 11.26
N ALA A 11 -21.97 -13.59 11.25
CA ALA A 11 -21.22 -13.17 12.43
C ALA A 11 -21.56 -11.74 12.90
N ALA A 12 -22.40 -11.02 12.15
CA ALA A 12 -23.00 -9.74 12.52
C ALA A 12 -24.37 -9.62 11.87
N LYS A 13 -25.33 -8.93 12.51
CA LYS A 13 -26.68 -8.75 11.95
C LYS A 13 -26.70 -7.74 10.80
N ASN A 14 -25.84 -6.73 10.87
CA ASN A 14 -25.75 -5.66 9.89
C ASN A 14 -24.31 -5.11 9.77
N TYR A 15 -24.13 -4.14 8.87
CA TYR A 15 -22.83 -3.56 8.58
C TYR A 15 -22.27 -2.79 9.79
N GLU A 16 -23.10 -2.03 10.50
CA GLU A 16 -22.70 -1.20 11.64
C GLU A 16 -22.18 -2.07 12.79
N GLU A 17 -22.89 -3.14 13.13
CA GLU A 17 -22.46 -4.12 14.13
C GLU A 17 -21.13 -4.78 13.71
N GLY A 18 -21.03 -5.22 12.46
CA GLY A 18 -19.80 -5.81 11.93
C GLY A 18 -18.62 -4.85 11.99
N ARG A 19 -18.83 -3.57 11.66
CA ARG A 19 -17.80 -2.54 11.74
C ARG A 19 -17.35 -2.30 13.17
N ASN A 20 -18.29 -2.09 14.09
CA ASN A 20 -17.98 -1.85 15.51
C ASN A 20 -17.21 -3.03 16.12
N ARG A 21 -17.61 -4.26 15.77
CA ARG A 21 -16.91 -5.47 16.20
C ARG A 21 -15.47 -5.52 15.69
N LEU A 22 -15.24 -5.20 14.42
CA LEU A 22 -13.89 -5.16 13.84
C LEU A 22 -13.02 -4.06 14.47
N GLU A 23 -13.58 -2.87 14.67
CA GLU A 23 -12.87 -1.77 15.32
C GLU A 23 -12.45 -2.14 16.76
N LYS A 24 -13.32 -2.84 17.50
CA LYS A 24 -13.00 -3.37 18.83
C LYS A 24 -11.86 -4.41 18.78
N ILE A 25 -11.96 -5.39 17.89
CA ILE A 25 -10.95 -6.45 17.70
C ILE A 25 -9.56 -5.87 17.35
N LEU A 26 -9.52 -4.81 16.55
CA LEU A 26 -8.28 -4.09 16.23
C LEU A 26 -7.71 -3.36 17.44
N LYS A 27 -8.54 -2.64 18.19
CA LYS A 27 -8.13 -1.86 19.38
C LYS A 27 -7.61 -2.75 20.52
N GLU A 28 -8.21 -3.92 20.71
CA GLU A 28 -7.86 -4.84 21.80
C GLU A 28 -6.67 -5.75 21.45
N GLY A 29 -6.13 -5.67 20.23
CA GLY A 29 -4.99 -6.49 19.80
C GLY A 29 -5.35 -7.94 19.43
N THR A 30 -6.63 -8.32 19.49
CA THR A 30 -7.10 -9.66 19.12
C THR A 30 -6.73 -10.01 17.67
N ALA A 31 -6.82 -9.05 16.74
CA ALA A 31 -6.38 -9.26 15.35
C ALA A 31 -4.86 -9.53 15.25
N PHE A 32 -4.06 -8.82 16.03
CA PHE A 32 -2.61 -8.96 16.05
C PHE A 32 -2.19 -10.34 16.55
N ASN A 33 -2.76 -10.81 17.67
CA ASN A 33 -2.50 -12.14 18.21
C ASN A 33 -2.96 -13.24 17.25
N LYS A 34 -4.15 -13.09 16.64
CA LYS A 34 -4.63 -14.06 15.65
C LYS A 34 -3.71 -14.11 14.42
N PHE A 35 -3.10 -13.00 14.02
CA PHE A 35 -2.13 -12.99 12.94
C PHE A 35 -0.85 -13.77 13.29
N LYS A 36 -0.33 -13.63 14.53
CA LYS A 36 0.77 -14.45 15.04
C LYS A 36 0.45 -15.96 14.99
N GLU A 37 -0.73 -16.34 15.50
CA GLU A 37 -1.20 -17.73 15.46
C GLU A 37 -1.26 -18.26 14.01
N MET A 38 -1.76 -17.45 13.07
CA MET A 38 -1.87 -17.83 11.66
C MET A 38 -0.49 -18.07 11.01
N ILE A 39 0.49 -17.22 11.30
CA ILE A 39 1.86 -17.37 10.81
C ILE A 39 2.48 -18.66 11.36
N ALA A 40 2.38 -18.89 12.67
CA ALA A 40 2.91 -20.09 13.31
C ALA A 40 2.25 -21.37 12.78
N ALA A 41 0.93 -21.36 12.56
CA ALA A 41 0.18 -22.49 12.03
C ALA A 41 0.60 -22.90 10.60
N GLN A 42 1.24 -22.01 9.84
CA GLN A 42 1.76 -22.27 8.50
C GLN A 42 3.29 -22.48 8.49
N GLY A 43 3.92 -22.63 9.66
CA GLY A 43 5.35 -22.88 9.80
C GLY A 43 6.24 -21.63 9.71
N GLY A 44 5.65 -20.43 9.72
CA GLY A 44 6.40 -19.17 9.77
C GLY A 44 6.83 -18.80 11.19
N ASN A 45 7.75 -17.84 11.30
CA ASN A 45 8.19 -17.30 12.59
C ASN A 45 7.21 -16.20 13.07
N PRO A 46 6.42 -16.40 14.14
CA PRO A 46 5.47 -15.39 14.64
C PRO A 46 6.16 -14.17 15.27
N GLU A 47 7.44 -14.26 15.65
CA GLU A 47 8.18 -13.15 16.26
C GLU A 47 8.39 -11.97 15.30
N ILE A 48 8.26 -12.18 13.97
CA ILE A 48 8.33 -11.11 12.96
C ILE A 48 7.21 -10.08 13.11
N ILE A 49 6.13 -10.44 13.81
CA ILE A 49 4.97 -9.56 13.99
C ILE A 49 5.25 -8.52 15.08
N ASP A 50 5.98 -8.89 16.13
CA ASP A 50 6.45 -7.97 17.17
C ASP A 50 7.75 -7.26 16.77
N ASN A 51 8.56 -7.92 15.93
CA ASN A 51 9.87 -7.47 15.48
C ASN A 51 9.93 -7.43 13.94
N PRO A 52 9.27 -6.45 13.27
CA PRO A 52 9.23 -6.38 11.81
C PRO A 52 10.60 -6.26 11.14
N GLU A 53 11.64 -5.84 11.87
CA GLU A 53 13.02 -5.79 11.41
C GLU A 53 13.63 -7.17 11.11
N LEU A 54 12.98 -8.26 11.56
CA LEU A 54 13.33 -9.63 11.17
C LEU A 54 12.94 -9.95 9.72
N LEU A 55 12.09 -9.12 9.09
CA LEU A 55 11.78 -9.26 7.67
C LEU A 55 13.00 -8.90 6.81
N PRO A 56 13.14 -9.50 5.62
CA PRO A 56 14.20 -9.14 4.68
C PRO A 56 14.22 -7.62 4.39
N LEU A 57 15.39 -7.00 4.54
CA LEU A 57 15.58 -5.57 4.27
C LEU A 57 16.61 -5.38 3.15
N ALA A 58 16.30 -4.52 2.18
CA ALA A 58 17.24 -4.20 1.12
C ALA A 58 18.50 -3.51 1.66
N LYS A 59 19.63 -3.75 1.00
CA LYS A 59 20.95 -3.19 1.32
C LYS A 59 21.02 -1.68 1.12
N HIS A 60 20.22 -1.15 0.20
CA HIS A 60 20.28 0.24 -0.19
C HIS A 60 18.89 0.88 -0.23
N CYS A 61 18.85 2.18 0.08
CA CYS A 61 17.66 3.02 -0.05
C CYS A 61 18.03 4.36 -0.70
N THR A 62 17.23 4.80 -1.66
CA THR A 62 17.34 6.13 -2.29
C THR A 62 15.98 6.81 -2.32
N LYS A 63 16.00 8.14 -2.34
CA LYS A 63 14.78 8.96 -2.37
C LYS A 63 14.51 9.49 -3.78
N ILE A 64 13.22 9.60 -4.13
CA ILE A 64 12.75 10.39 -5.27
C ILE A 64 12.30 11.72 -4.73
N LYS A 65 12.92 12.80 -5.21
CA LYS A 65 12.65 14.17 -4.74
C LYS A 65 11.76 14.93 -5.71
N VAL A 66 10.96 15.82 -5.15
CA VAL A 66 10.15 16.79 -5.87
C VAL A 66 11.05 17.85 -6.52
N ASP A 67 10.81 18.16 -7.79
CA ASP A 67 11.50 19.24 -8.54
C ASP A 67 10.73 20.58 -8.55
N SER A 68 9.46 20.56 -8.17
CA SER A 68 8.53 21.69 -8.25
C SER A 68 7.50 21.68 -7.12
N SER A 69 7.24 22.84 -6.52
CA SER A 69 6.22 22.95 -5.48
C SER A 69 4.80 22.88 -6.05
N GLY A 70 3.85 22.34 -5.30
CA GLY A 70 2.45 22.26 -5.72
C GLY A 70 1.64 21.24 -4.93
N TYR A 71 0.64 20.65 -5.58
CA TYR A 71 -0.16 19.54 -5.05
C TYR A 71 -0.05 18.33 -5.97
N ILE A 72 0.05 17.13 -5.38
CA ILE A 72 -0.01 15.87 -6.13
C ILE A 72 -1.42 15.72 -6.71
N GLN A 73 -1.56 15.85 -8.03
CA GLN A 73 -2.82 15.70 -8.77
C GLN A 73 -3.17 14.25 -9.01
N LYS A 74 -2.16 13.46 -9.41
CA LYS A 74 -2.30 12.06 -9.79
C LYS A 74 -1.02 11.31 -9.39
N ILE A 75 -1.19 10.04 -9.05
CA ILE A 75 -0.12 9.06 -8.95
C ILE A 75 -0.52 7.89 -9.86
N ASP A 76 0.28 7.59 -10.88
CA ASP A 76 0.02 6.49 -11.80
C ASP A 76 0.43 5.15 -11.17
N SER A 77 -0.55 4.41 -10.64
CA SER A 77 -0.31 3.16 -9.93
C SER A 77 0.33 2.08 -10.79
N ARG A 78 0.10 2.10 -12.11
CA ARG A 78 0.72 1.14 -13.04
C ARG A 78 2.22 1.40 -13.13
N LEU A 79 2.63 2.65 -13.28
CA LEU A 79 4.06 3.00 -13.31
C LEU A 79 4.75 2.70 -11.98
N ILE A 80 4.07 2.88 -10.84
CA ILE A 80 4.59 2.46 -9.52
C ILE A 80 4.79 0.94 -9.48
N GLY A 81 3.80 0.15 -9.91
CA GLY A 81 3.88 -1.32 -9.90
C GLY A 81 4.96 -1.86 -10.84
N GLU A 82 5.04 -1.33 -12.06
CA GLU A 82 6.10 -1.68 -13.02
C GLU A 82 7.49 -1.30 -12.47
N SER A 83 7.62 -0.17 -11.78
CA SER A 83 8.87 0.23 -11.13
C SER A 83 9.26 -0.73 -10.00
N ALA A 84 8.29 -1.22 -9.21
CA ALA A 84 8.54 -2.22 -8.17
C ALA A 84 9.02 -3.55 -8.78
N MET A 85 8.40 -3.97 -9.89
CA MET A 85 8.79 -5.19 -10.62
C MET A 85 10.23 -5.10 -11.14
N LEU A 86 10.63 -3.95 -11.72
CA LEU A 86 12.00 -3.72 -12.20
C LEU A 86 13.06 -3.76 -11.09
N LEU A 87 12.67 -3.51 -9.84
CA LEU A 87 13.55 -3.65 -8.67
C LEU A 87 13.71 -5.12 -8.22
N GLY A 88 12.84 -6.02 -8.68
CA GLY A 88 12.77 -7.41 -8.23
C GLY A 88 11.60 -7.73 -7.29
N ALA A 89 10.72 -6.78 -6.99
CA ALA A 89 9.55 -7.01 -6.11
C ALA A 89 8.40 -7.79 -6.82
N GLY A 90 8.64 -8.24 -8.04
CA GLY A 90 7.66 -8.93 -8.86
C GLY A 90 8.32 -9.79 -9.93
N ARG A 91 7.50 -10.55 -10.64
CA ARG A 91 7.95 -11.44 -11.70
C ARG A 91 7.76 -10.80 -13.06
N GLU A 92 8.86 -10.58 -13.78
CA GLU A 92 8.79 -10.22 -15.20
C GLU A 92 8.36 -11.44 -16.04
N LYS A 93 8.90 -12.62 -15.70
CA LYS A 93 8.55 -13.92 -16.27
C LYS A 93 8.17 -14.88 -15.16
N LYS A 94 7.45 -15.96 -15.49
CA LYS A 94 6.95 -16.92 -14.50
C LYS A 94 8.07 -17.50 -13.62
N GLU A 95 9.26 -17.68 -14.19
CA GLU A 95 10.45 -18.26 -13.57
C GLU A 95 11.30 -17.24 -12.79
N SER A 96 11.00 -15.94 -12.89
CA SER A 96 11.75 -14.91 -12.16
C SER A 96 11.68 -15.14 -10.64
N GLU A 97 12.83 -15.08 -9.99
CA GLU A 97 12.90 -15.01 -8.53
C GLU A 97 12.47 -13.62 -8.05
N ILE A 98 11.77 -13.58 -6.91
CA ILE A 98 11.34 -12.33 -6.28
C ILE A 98 12.32 -12.01 -5.16
N ASP A 99 12.81 -10.78 -5.14
CA ASP A 99 13.49 -10.23 -3.99
C ASP A 99 12.43 -9.67 -3.01
N LEU A 100 12.27 -10.31 -1.86
CA LEU A 100 11.27 -9.93 -0.85
C LEU A 100 11.67 -8.68 -0.04
N SER A 101 12.90 -8.19 -0.22
CA SER A 101 13.47 -7.09 0.57
C SER A 101 13.38 -5.73 -0.12
N VAL A 102 13.16 -5.72 -1.45
CA VAL A 102 13.09 -4.51 -2.28
C VAL A 102 11.66 -4.00 -2.41
N GLY A 103 11.50 -2.72 -2.74
CA GLY A 103 10.18 -2.14 -2.89
C GLY A 103 10.18 -0.62 -2.87
N ILE A 104 8.97 -0.05 -2.89
CA ILE A 104 8.75 1.39 -2.93
C ILE A 104 7.80 1.81 -1.80
N ILE A 105 8.24 2.79 -1.00
CA ILE A 105 7.40 3.43 0.01
C ILE A 105 7.01 4.83 -0.48
N LEU A 106 5.72 5.02 -0.79
CA LEU A 106 5.19 6.34 -1.14
C LEU A 106 5.11 7.24 0.10
N LYS A 107 5.73 8.42 0.03
CA LYS A 107 5.71 9.41 1.12
C LYS A 107 4.62 10.47 0.95
N LYS A 108 4.07 10.59 -0.26
CA LYS A 108 3.00 11.53 -0.60
C LYS A 108 1.81 10.79 -1.20
N LYS A 109 0.61 11.35 -0.99
CA LYS A 109 -0.65 10.85 -1.55
C LYS A 109 -1.23 11.91 -2.49
N VAL A 110 -2.19 11.51 -3.33
CA VAL A 110 -3.00 12.47 -4.10
C VAL A 110 -3.62 13.50 -3.14
N GLY A 111 -3.49 14.78 -3.47
CA GLY A 111 -3.94 15.90 -2.64
C GLY A 111 -2.92 16.40 -1.61
N SER A 112 -1.78 15.73 -1.43
CA SER A 112 -0.68 16.24 -0.61
C SER A 112 -0.08 17.51 -1.23
N LYS A 113 0.15 18.53 -0.40
CA LYS A 113 1.01 19.67 -0.76
C LYS A 113 2.47 19.21 -0.70
N VAL A 114 3.27 19.66 -1.65
CA VAL A 114 4.70 19.37 -1.74
C VAL A 114 5.50 20.64 -2.05
N ASN A 115 6.72 20.68 -1.55
CA ASN A 115 7.71 21.71 -1.89
C ASN A 115 8.92 21.07 -2.57
N ILE A 116 9.70 21.87 -3.29
CA ILE A 116 10.99 21.45 -3.88
C ILE A 116 11.84 20.73 -2.83
N ASN A 117 12.52 19.65 -3.24
CA ASN A 117 13.38 18.78 -2.42
C ASN A 117 12.69 17.89 -1.37
N GLU A 118 11.37 17.96 -1.22
CA GLU A 118 10.63 16.98 -0.44
C GLU A 118 10.65 15.60 -1.10
N ASP A 119 10.50 14.56 -0.30
CA ASP A 119 10.53 13.18 -0.79
C ASP A 119 9.14 12.76 -1.28
N LEU A 120 9.06 12.29 -2.53
CA LEU A 120 7.87 11.66 -3.13
C LEU A 120 7.75 10.19 -2.72
N ALA A 121 8.89 9.48 -2.76
CA ALA A 121 8.98 8.06 -2.46
C ALA A 121 10.39 7.68 -1.99
N GLU A 122 10.48 6.58 -1.26
CA GLU A 122 11.72 5.85 -0.97
C GLU A 122 11.75 4.57 -1.78
N VAL A 123 12.92 4.25 -2.34
CA VAL A 123 13.18 3.11 -3.20
C VAL A 123 14.22 2.24 -2.52
N TYR A 124 13.80 1.03 -2.15
CA TYR A 124 14.63 0.00 -1.52
C TYR A 124 15.09 -0.98 -2.59
N TYR A 125 16.40 -1.18 -2.71
CA TYR A 125 17.01 -1.96 -3.81
C TYR A 125 18.28 -2.69 -3.37
N ASN A 126 18.57 -3.80 -4.05
CA ASN A 126 19.82 -4.56 -3.88
C ASN A 126 20.73 -4.51 -5.11
N ASP A 127 20.14 -4.43 -6.31
CA ASP A 127 20.85 -4.22 -7.58
C ASP A 127 20.58 -2.82 -8.13
N SER A 128 21.64 -2.18 -8.64
CA SER A 128 21.60 -0.84 -9.19
C SER A 128 21.42 -0.78 -10.71
N GLU A 129 21.44 -1.93 -11.42
CA GLU A 129 21.33 -2.02 -12.89
C GLU A 129 20.13 -1.22 -13.43
N ASN A 130 18.94 -1.45 -12.88
CA ASN A 130 17.69 -0.80 -13.31
C ASN A 130 17.36 0.50 -12.55
N LEU A 131 18.22 0.92 -11.61
CA LEU A 131 17.86 1.99 -10.67
C LEU A 131 17.57 3.32 -11.36
N LYS A 132 18.32 3.65 -12.43
CA LYS A 132 18.09 4.88 -13.20
C LYS A 132 16.73 4.88 -13.89
N GLU A 133 16.37 3.76 -14.50
CA GLU A 133 15.07 3.60 -15.15
C GLU A 133 13.93 3.70 -14.13
N VAL A 134 14.06 2.97 -13.01
CA VAL A 134 13.10 2.99 -11.90
C VAL A 134 12.91 4.42 -11.39
N LYS A 135 13.99 5.19 -11.18
CA LYS A 135 13.89 6.59 -10.74
C LYS A 135 13.11 7.45 -11.72
N ASN A 136 13.40 7.35 -13.01
CA ASN A 136 12.70 8.12 -14.05
C ASN A 136 11.22 7.74 -14.14
N LYS A 137 10.91 6.44 -14.08
CA LYS A 137 9.55 5.91 -14.16
C LYS A 137 8.72 6.26 -12.92
N LEU A 138 9.34 6.21 -11.75
CA LEU A 138 8.71 6.67 -10.51
C LEU A 138 8.44 8.17 -10.56
N PHE A 139 9.42 8.97 -11.00
CA PHE A 139 9.21 10.41 -11.10
C PHE A 139 8.06 10.75 -12.05
N SER A 140 8.00 10.13 -13.24
CA SER A 140 6.91 10.35 -14.21
C SER A 140 5.55 9.81 -13.78
N SER A 141 5.49 8.97 -12.73
CA SER A 141 4.23 8.53 -12.14
C SER A 141 3.49 9.64 -11.38
N PHE A 142 4.20 10.70 -10.95
CA PHE A 142 3.59 11.81 -10.22
C PHE A 142 3.24 12.96 -11.16
N VAL A 143 2.02 13.48 -11.03
CA VAL A 143 1.61 14.73 -11.66
C VAL A 143 1.46 15.79 -10.58
N ILE A 144 2.22 16.87 -10.66
CA ILE A 144 2.18 18.01 -9.73
C ILE A 144 1.49 19.19 -10.43
N GLY A 145 0.64 19.91 -9.70
CA GLY A 145 -0.03 21.10 -10.21
C GLY A 145 -0.43 22.06 -9.09
N ASP A 146 -0.77 23.29 -9.45
CA ASP A 146 -0.90 24.40 -8.48
C ASP A 146 -2.14 24.33 -7.59
N LYS A 147 -3.20 23.67 -8.06
CA LYS A 147 -4.49 23.61 -7.36
C LYS A 147 -4.63 22.30 -6.59
N LYS A 148 -5.17 22.35 -5.37
CA LYS A 148 -5.49 21.12 -4.63
C LYS A 148 -6.56 20.32 -5.40
N PRO A 149 -6.33 19.05 -5.76
CA PRO A 149 -7.31 18.25 -6.48
C PRO A 149 -8.53 17.96 -5.60
N LYS A 150 -9.68 17.72 -6.25
CA LYS A 150 -10.88 17.26 -5.55
C LYS A 150 -10.59 15.88 -4.95
N LYS A 151 -10.90 15.70 -3.67
CA LYS A 151 -10.80 14.40 -3.01
C LYS A 151 -11.86 13.47 -3.59
N LEU A 152 -11.43 12.32 -4.10
CA LEU A 152 -12.34 11.25 -4.51
C LEU A 152 -12.66 10.35 -3.30
N PRO A 153 -13.88 9.82 -3.21
CA PRO A 153 -14.23 8.84 -2.20
C PRO A 153 -13.42 7.55 -2.41
N LEU A 154 -12.91 6.97 -1.32
CA LEU A 154 -12.13 5.72 -1.38
C LEU A 154 -13.02 4.51 -1.75
N ILE A 155 -14.27 4.53 -1.30
CA ILE A 155 -15.29 3.54 -1.62
C ILE A 155 -16.30 4.28 -2.49
N LEU A 156 -16.46 3.88 -3.76
CA LEU A 156 -17.39 4.53 -4.69
C LEU A 156 -18.83 4.07 -4.45
N ALA A 157 -19.01 2.76 -4.29
CA ALA A 157 -20.31 2.15 -4.09
C ALA A 157 -20.18 0.80 -3.36
N THR A 158 -21.28 0.36 -2.77
CA THR A 158 -21.52 -1.02 -2.34
C THR A 158 -22.63 -1.61 -3.19
N ILE A 159 -22.39 -2.80 -3.72
CA ILE A 159 -23.34 -3.54 -4.58
C ILE A 159 -23.83 -4.75 -3.80
N SER A 160 -25.15 -4.94 -3.74
CA SER A 160 -25.78 -6.05 -3.03
C SER A 160 -27.08 -6.46 -3.71
N GLN A 161 -27.75 -7.49 -3.17
CA GLN A 161 -29.09 -7.87 -3.61
C GLN A 161 -30.13 -6.75 -3.44
N GLU A 162 -29.88 -5.82 -2.51
CA GLU A 162 -30.73 -4.65 -2.24
C GLU A 162 -30.49 -3.51 -3.26
N GLY A 163 -29.54 -3.68 -4.19
CA GLY A 163 -29.16 -2.70 -5.21
C GLY A 163 -27.78 -2.09 -5.00
N VAL A 164 -27.54 -0.95 -5.68
CA VAL A 164 -26.30 -0.17 -5.62
C VAL A 164 -26.49 1.00 -4.66
N LYS A 165 -25.61 1.11 -3.66
CA LYS A 165 -25.52 2.27 -2.77
C LYS A 165 -24.21 3.00 -3.04
N GLU A 166 -24.31 4.18 -3.66
CA GLU A 166 -23.16 5.05 -3.93
C GLU A 166 -22.76 5.86 -2.70
N PHE A 167 -21.47 6.20 -2.60
CA PHE A 167 -20.92 7.07 -1.58
C PHE A 167 -20.40 8.34 -2.25
N ALA A 168 -21.00 9.48 -1.91
CA ALA A 168 -20.63 10.80 -2.41
C ALA A 168 -19.32 11.33 -1.80
#